data_AF-A0A6L5FQ87-F1
#
_entry.id   AF-A0A6L5FQ87-F1
#
_cell.length_a   1.000
_cell.length_b   1.000
_cell.length_c   1.000
_cell.angle_alpha   90.00
_cell.angle_beta   90.00
_cell.angle_gamma   90.00
#
_symmetry.space_group_name_H-M   'P 1'
#
loop_
_entity.id
_entity.type
_entity.pdbx_description
1 polymer ?
#
loop_
_entity_poly.entity_id
_entity_poly.type
_entity_poly.pdbx_seq_one_letter_code
_entity_poly.pdbx_strand_id
1 'polypeptide(L)'
;MPLNDQEIAVVKGMIARGDRQHDIAAYFGVNGGRIGEINTGKRGDGVAAAQANALPPAGPYLAGRSALRARDTLVALRELIDEAVRDIDLYERQDIDRD
;
A
#
# COMPACT_ATOMS: atom_id res chain seq x y z
N MET A 1 -8.95 -14.07 3.75
CA MET A 1 -9.29 -13.85 2.32
C MET A 1 -8.16 -14.43 1.47
N PRO A 2 -8.43 -15.17 0.39
CA PRO A 2 -7.38 -15.70 -0.48
C PRO A 2 -6.68 -14.57 -1.26
N LEU A 3 -5.36 -14.70 -1.45
CA LEU A 3 -4.59 -13.81 -2.33
C LEU A 3 -4.97 -14.05 -3.79
N ASN A 4 -5.19 -12.97 -4.56
CA ASN A 4 -5.38 -13.03 -6.01
C ASN A 4 -4.03 -13.06 -6.75
N ASP A 5 -4.05 -13.27 -8.07
CA ASP A 5 -2.83 -13.43 -8.87
C ASP A 5 -1.91 -12.21 -8.84
N GLN A 6 -2.48 -11.00 -8.81
CA GLN A 6 -1.69 -9.76 -8.70
C GLN A 6 -0.97 -9.69 -7.35
N GLU A 7 -1.64 -10.05 -6.26
CA GLU A 7 -1.04 -10.10 -4.93
C GLU A 7 0.01 -11.21 -4.83
N ILE A 8 -0.23 -12.36 -5.47
CA ILE A 8 0.75 -13.45 -5.57
C ILE A 8 1.99 -12.99 -6.33
N ALA A 9 1.85 -12.25 -7.44
CA ALA A 9 2.97 -11.68 -8.18
C ALA A 9 3.82 -10.75 -7.29
N VAL A 10 3.17 -9.91 -6.49
CA VAL A 10 3.86 -9.02 -5.53
C VAL A 10 4.56 -9.83 -4.45
N VAL A 11 3.91 -10.86 -3.87
CA VAL A 11 4.54 -11.76 -2.89
C VAL A 11 5.78 -12.43 -3.47
N LYS A 12 5.70 -12.96 -4.70
CA LYS A 12 6.86 -13.57 -5.38
C LYS A 12 7.99 -12.57 -5.58
N GLY A 13 7.69 -11.33 -5.97
CA GLY A 13 8.69 -10.28 -6.10
C GLY A 13 9.34 -9.91 -4.76
N MET A 14 8.55 -9.82 -3.67
CA MET A 14 9.07 -9.58 -2.32
C MET A 14 9.98 -10.72 -1.84
N ILE A 15 9.59 -11.98 -2.09
CA ILE A 15 10.42 -13.15 -1.81
C ILE A 15 11.72 -13.09 -2.60
N ALA A 16 11.66 -12.81 -3.91
CA ALA A 16 12.82 -12.74 -4.78
C ALA A 16 13.78 -11.61 -4.38
N ARG A 17 13.24 -10.50 -3.84
CA ARG A 17 14.02 -9.40 -3.26
C ARG A 17 14.73 -9.79 -1.95
N GLY A 18 14.27 -10.84 -1.28
CA GLY A 18 14.83 -11.34 -0.02
C GLY A 18 14.04 -10.92 1.24
N ASP A 19 12.82 -10.41 1.07
CA ASP A 19 11.97 -10.05 2.19
C ASP A 19 11.58 -11.29 3.03
N ARG A 20 11.49 -11.15 4.35
CA ARG A 20 11.17 -12.25 5.25
C ARG A 20 9.71 -12.65 5.10
N GLN A 21 9.42 -13.95 4.99
CA GLN A 21 8.06 -14.46 4.76
C GLN A 21 7.05 -14.05 5.85
N HIS A 22 7.48 -13.93 7.12
CA HIS A 22 6.61 -13.47 8.20
C HIS A 22 6.26 -11.97 8.06
N ASP A 23 7.20 -11.14 7.62
CA ASP A 23 6.96 -9.73 7.36
C ASP A 23 6.01 -9.57 6.16
N ILE A 24 6.20 -10.36 5.10
CA ILE A 24 5.28 -10.40 3.94
C ILE A 24 3.87 -10.81 4.40
N ALA A 25 3.76 -11.86 5.23
CA ALA A 25 2.48 -12.32 5.74
C ALA A 25 1.76 -11.22 6.56
N ALA A 26 2.49 -10.52 7.43
CA ALA A 26 1.99 -9.39 8.19
C ALA A 26 1.54 -8.23 7.28
N TYR A 27 2.34 -7.90 6.25
CA TYR A 27 1.98 -6.87 5.27
C TYR A 27 0.65 -7.19 4.57
N PHE A 28 0.44 -8.43 4.14
CA PHE A 28 -0.79 -8.83 3.46
C PHE A 28 -1.97 -9.13 4.41
N GLY A 29 -1.72 -9.27 5.72
CA GLY A 29 -2.72 -9.69 6.69
C GLY A 29 -3.18 -11.15 6.46
N VAL A 30 -2.25 -12.03 6.08
CA VAL A 30 -2.53 -13.45 5.77
C VAL A 30 -1.74 -14.39 6.67
N ASN A 31 -2.14 -15.65 6.72
CA ASN A 31 -1.40 -16.69 7.43
C ASN A 31 -0.04 -16.95 6.74
N GLY A 32 1.04 -17.08 7.52
CA GLY A 32 2.40 -17.30 7.01
C GLY A 32 2.55 -18.55 6.14
N GLY A 33 1.77 -19.61 6.40
CA GLY A 33 1.73 -20.80 5.55
C GLY A 33 1.33 -20.50 4.11
N ARG A 34 0.52 -19.46 3.86
CA ARG A 34 0.16 -19.03 2.51
C ARG A 34 1.33 -18.42 1.75
N ILE A 35 2.21 -17.69 2.44
CA ILE A 35 3.45 -17.19 1.86
C ILE A 35 4.40 -18.36 1.57
N GLY A 36 4.46 -19.35 2.47
CA GLY A 36 5.23 -20.59 2.25
C GLY A 36 4.77 -21.41 1.04
N GLU A 37 3.44 -21.53 0.82
CA GLU A 37 2.87 -22.17 -0.37
C GLU A 37 3.30 -21.46 -1.67
N ILE A 38 3.32 -20.12 -1.67
CA ILE A 38 3.78 -19.34 -2.83
C ILE A 38 5.30 -19.50 -3.03
N ASN A 39 6.08 -19.43 -1.95
CA ASN A 39 7.54 -19.59 -1.99
C ASN A 39 7.97 -20.97 -2.53
N THR A 40 7.23 -22.02 -2.19
CA THR A 40 7.51 -23.39 -2.62
C THR A 40 6.89 -23.75 -3.98
N GLY A 41 6.18 -22.81 -4.62
CA GLY A 41 5.51 -23.04 -5.90
C GLY A 41 4.23 -23.87 -5.82
N LYS A 42 3.74 -24.23 -4.62
CA LYS A 42 2.47 -24.94 -4.43
C LYS A 42 1.25 -24.08 -4.79
N ARG A 43 1.42 -22.76 -4.82
CA ARG A 43 0.38 -21.80 -5.19
C ARG A 43 0.94 -20.72 -6.12
N GLY A 44 0.11 -20.30 -7.07
CA GLY A 44 0.47 -19.23 -8.01
C GLY A 44 1.29 -19.75 -9.18
N ASP A 45 1.08 -20.99 -9.61
CA ASP A 45 1.72 -21.51 -10.81
C ASP A 45 1.38 -20.64 -12.03
N GLY A 46 2.34 -20.43 -12.92
CA GLY A 46 2.21 -19.50 -14.06
C GLY A 46 2.20 -17.99 -13.73
N VAL A 47 2.08 -17.58 -12.46
CA VAL A 47 2.13 -16.16 -12.09
C VAL A 47 3.58 -15.68 -12.02
N ALA A 48 3.97 -14.74 -12.88
CA ALA A 48 5.29 -14.12 -12.83
C ALA A 48 5.47 -13.22 -11.59
N ALA A 49 6.69 -13.10 -11.10
CA ALA A 49 7.01 -12.15 -10.03
C ALA A 49 6.82 -10.71 -10.53
N ALA A 50 6.24 -9.85 -9.69
CA ALA A 50 6.13 -8.43 -9.99
C ALA A 50 7.52 -7.78 -10.07
N GLN A 51 7.66 -6.78 -10.93
CA GLN A 51 8.89 -6.01 -11.05
C GLN A 51 9.16 -5.17 -9.79
N ALA A 52 10.43 -4.82 -9.56
CA ALA A 52 10.87 -4.11 -8.35
C ALA A 52 10.13 -2.79 -8.10
N ASN A 53 9.76 -2.05 -9.16
CA ASN A 53 9.00 -0.80 -9.07
C ASN A 53 7.52 -0.98 -8.66
N ALA A 54 6.99 -2.19 -8.75
CA ALA A 54 5.63 -2.53 -8.35
C ALA A 54 5.56 -3.13 -6.93
N LEU A 55 6.70 -3.30 -6.27
CA LEU A 55 6.76 -3.80 -4.90
C LEU A 55 6.59 -2.65 -3.90
N PRO A 56 6.02 -2.92 -2.71
CA PRO A 56 6.12 -1.98 -1.60
C PRO A 56 7.61 -1.75 -1.24
N PRO A 57 7.94 -0.63 -0.55
CA PRO A 57 9.27 -0.42 0.01
C PRO A 57 9.75 -1.62 0.82
N ALA A 58 11.04 -1.92 0.81
CA ALA A 58 11.55 -3.04 1.60
C ALA A 58 11.25 -2.85 3.09
N GLY A 59 10.87 -3.94 3.76
CA GLY A 59 10.48 -3.95 5.17
C GLY A 59 11.62 -3.61 6.14
N PRO A 60 11.35 -3.63 7.46
CA PRO A 60 10.25 -4.36 8.10
C PRO A 60 8.86 -3.72 7.94
N TYR A 61 7.86 -4.54 7.64
CA TYR A 61 6.46 -4.10 7.47
C TYR A 61 5.76 -4.00 8.84
N LEU A 62 6.09 -2.96 9.61
CA LEU A 62 5.55 -2.75 10.96
C LEU A 62 4.02 -2.62 11.00
N ALA A 63 3.42 -2.20 9.88
CA ALA A 63 1.98 -2.11 9.72
C ALA A 63 1.55 -2.87 8.45
N GLY A 64 0.37 -3.50 8.53
CA GLY A 64 -0.24 -4.15 7.38
C GLY A 64 -0.57 -3.15 6.27
N ARG A 65 -0.63 -3.62 5.02
CA ARG A 65 -0.92 -2.82 3.81
C ARG A 65 -2.16 -1.95 3.94
N SER A 66 -3.20 -2.43 4.63
CA SER A 66 -4.45 -1.68 4.81
C SER A 66 -4.25 -0.47 5.71
N ALA A 67 -3.45 -0.60 6.77
CA ALA A 67 -3.13 0.51 7.67
C ALA A 67 -2.25 1.56 6.96
N LEU A 68 -1.28 1.11 6.16
CA LEU A 68 -0.45 1.99 5.34
C LEU A 68 -1.31 2.76 4.32
N ARG A 69 -2.19 2.07 3.60
CA ARG A 69 -3.14 2.71 2.66
C ARG A 69 -4.06 3.70 3.37
N ALA A 70 -4.62 3.33 4.52
CA ALA A 70 -5.47 4.22 5.30
C ALA A 70 -4.73 5.50 5.70
N ARG A 71 -3.49 5.37 6.19
CA ARG A 71 -2.63 6.51 6.50
C ARG A 71 -2.43 7.41 5.27
N ASP A 72 -2.07 6.83 4.12
CA ASP A 72 -1.79 7.61 2.92
C ASP A 72 -3.05 8.32 2.39
N THR A 73 -4.20 7.66 2.43
CA THR A 73 -5.50 8.29 2.13
C THR A 73 -5.78 9.45 3.08
N LEU A 74 -5.56 9.29 4.39
CA LEU A 74 -5.80 10.36 5.36
C LEU A 74 -4.85 11.55 5.17
N VAL A 75 -3.60 11.30 4.78
CA VAL A 75 -2.64 12.37 4.44
C VAL A 75 -3.11 13.15 3.22
N ALA A 76 -3.49 12.45 2.14
CA ALA A 76 -3.99 13.09 0.93
C ALA A 76 -5.28 13.90 1.21
N LEU A 77 -6.20 13.35 2.02
CA LEU A 77 -7.41 14.07 2.42
C LEU A 77 -7.10 15.34 3.22
N ARG A 78 -6.13 15.30 4.13
CA ARG A 78 -5.69 16.48 4.87
C ARG A 78 -5.17 17.56 3.93
N GLU A 79 -4.32 17.20 2.97
CA GLU A 79 -3.76 18.16 2.01
C GLU A 79 -4.85 18.83 1.17
N LEU A 80 -5.86 18.07 0.74
CA LEU A 80 -7.02 18.61 0.03
C LEU A 80 -7.87 19.55 0.89
N ILE A 81 -8.08 19.22 2.18
CA ILE A 81 -8.79 20.09 3.11
C ILE A 81 -8.02 21.40 3.32
N ASP A 82 -6.70 21.32 3.50
CA ASP A 82 -5.85 22.51 3.70
C ASP A 82 -5.85 23.42 2.46
N GLU A 83 -5.94 22.86 1.26
CA GLU A 83 -6.14 23.62 0.01
C GLU A 83 -7.52 24.28 -0.02
N ALA A 84 -8.60 23.53 0.22
CA ALA A 84 -9.96 24.07 0.21
C ALA A 84 -10.18 25.19 1.24
N VAL A 85 -9.60 25.07 2.45
CA VAL A 85 -9.67 26.13 3.47
C VAL A 85 -8.94 27.39 3.01
N ARG A 86 -7.76 27.25 2.39
CA ARG A 86 -7.03 28.41 1.84
C ARG A 86 -7.82 29.12 0.76
N ASP A 87 -8.51 28.37 -0.10
CA ASP A 87 -9.36 28.96 -1.13
C ASP A 87 -10.53 29.73 -0.51
N ILE A 88 -11.21 29.17 0.49
CA ILE A 88 -12.29 29.86 1.21
C ILE A 88 -11.79 31.17 1.83
N ASP A 89 -10.66 31.13 2.53
CA ASP A 89 -10.06 32.33 3.15
C ASP A 89 -9.71 33.41 2.11
N LEU A 90 -9.30 33.02 0.89
CA LEU A 90 -9.02 33.95 -0.20
C LEU A 90 -10.29 34.58 -0.75
N TYR A 91 -11.37 33.81 -0.92
CA TYR A 91 -12.66 34.34 -1.37
C TYR A 91 -13.24 35.33 -0.35
N GLU A 92 -13.25 34.99 0.94
CA GLU A 92 -13.78 35.87 1.98
C GLU A 92 -13.05 37.21 2.05
N ARG A 93 -11.72 37.24 1.84
CA ARG A 93 -10.95 38.49 1.81
C ARG A 93 -11.28 39.35 0.58
N GLN A 94 -11.50 38.74 -0.57
CA GLN A 94 -11.85 39.47 -1.79
C GLN A 94 -13.24 40.12 -1.72
N ASP A 95 -14.17 39.53 -1.00
CA ASP A 95 -15.50 40.10 -0.78
C ASP A 95 -15.45 41.29 0.19
N ILE A 96 -14.60 41.26 1.22
CA ILE A 96 -14.39 42.39 2.14
C ILE A 96 -13.80 43.63 1.42
N ASP A 97 -12.91 43.41 0.45
CA ASP A 97 -12.27 44.50 -0.31
C ASP A 97 -13.17 45.11 -1.41
N ARG A 98 -14.39 44.58 -1.61
CA ARG A 98 -15.35 45.03 -2.65
C ARG A 98 -16.46 45.96 -2.14
N ASP A 99 -16.62 46.11 -0.83
CA ASP A 99 -17.56 47.03 -0.16
C ASP A 99 -16.89 48.34 0.29
#